data_AF-A0A6P5PVJ8-F1
#
_entry.id   AF-A0A6P5PVJ8-F1
#
_cell.length_a   1.000
_cell.length_b   1.000
_cell.length_c   1.000
_cell.angle_alpha   90.00
_cell.angle_beta   90.00
_cell.angle_gamma   90.00
#
_symmetry.space_group_name_H-M   'P 1'
#
loop_
_entity.id
_entity.type
_entity.pdbx_description
1 polymer ?
#
loop_
_entity_poly.entity_id
_entity_poly.type
_entity_poly.pdbx_seq_one_letter_code
_entity_poly.pdbx_strand_id
1 'polypeptide(L)'
;MAGSVPPALQLRDLTALEERHPDLVVEVAHPKIIHESGAQILHHANLLVGSPSALADQTTEQQLLEASKRWGHTVFVARGALWGSEDISRLDAAGGLQSLRVTMATHPDGFRLEGPLAAAHSSGPRTVLYEGPVRGLCPLAPRNSNTMAAAALAAPSLGFDRVIGVLVADLSLTDMHVVDVELLGPPGPSGRSFAVHTHRENPAQPGAVTGSATVTAFWHSLLGCCQLSSRPGIHLC
;
A
#
# COMPACT_ATOMS: atom_id res chain seq x y z
N MET A 1 -16.88 -16.35 -3.78
CA MET A 1 -16.78 -16.38 -2.30
C MET A 1 -18.09 -16.70 -1.59
N ALA A 2 -19.25 -16.78 -2.28
CA ALA A 2 -20.40 -17.49 -1.70
C ALA A 2 -19.99 -18.96 -1.48
N GLY A 3 -19.96 -19.42 -0.23
CA GLY A 3 -19.76 -20.83 0.13
C GLY A 3 -18.44 -21.22 0.80
N SER A 4 -17.47 -20.31 0.94
CA SER A 4 -16.17 -20.65 1.58
C SER A 4 -16.10 -20.32 3.08
N VAL A 5 -17.01 -19.48 3.57
CA VAL A 5 -17.11 -19.08 4.99
C VAL A 5 -18.45 -19.56 5.55
N PRO A 6 -18.50 -20.27 6.70
CA PRO A 6 -19.75 -20.68 7.33
C PRO A 6 -20.73 -19.50 7.51
N PRO A 7 -22.04 -19.65 7.21
CA PRO A 7 -23.01 -18.56 7.32
C PRO A 7 -23.04 -17.86 8.69
N ALA A 8 -22.78 -18.60 9.78
CA ALA A 8 -22.73 -18.06 11.13
C ALA A 8 -21.58 -17.05 11.36
N LEU A 9 -20.51 -17.14 10.54
CA LEU A 9 -19.35 -16.24 10.56
C LEU A 9 -19.46 -15.10 9.54
N GLN A 10 -20.52 -15.06 8.73
CA GLN A 10 -20.74 -13.99 7.77
C GLN A 10 -21.47 -12.84 8.45
N LEU A 11 -20.86 -11.66 8.46
CA LEU A 11 -21.51 -10.42 8.82
C LEU A 11 -21.93 -9.72 7.53
N ARG A 12 -23.23 -9.43 7.38
CA ARG A 12 -23.79 -8.82 6.15
C ARG A 12 -23.72 -7.30 6.14
N ASP A 13 -23.62 -6.70 7.31
CA ASP A 13 -23.60 -5.25 7.50
C ASP A 13 -22.52 -4.90 8.53
N LEU A 14 -21.60 -4.01 8.15
CA LEU A 14 -20.52 -3.53 9.02
C LEU A 14 -21.06 -2.71 10.20
N THR A 15 -22.29 -2.21 10.15
CA THR A 15 -22.90 -1.54 11.31
C THR A 15 -23.11 -2.47 12.50
N ALA A 16 -23.23 -3.78 12.26
CA ALA A 16 -23.39 -4.81 13.29
C ALA A 16 -22.04 -5.41 13.74
N LEU A 17 -20.91 -4.75 13.45
CA LEU A 17 -19.58 -5.23 13.80
C LEU A 17 -19.40 -5.48 15.30
N GLU A 18 -20.00 -4.62 16.14
CA GLU A 18 -19.94 -4.72 17.60
C GLU A 18 -20.46 -6.07 18.12
N GLU A 19 -21.49 -6.64 17.50
CA GLU A 19 -22.09 -7.92 17.89
C GLU A 19 -21.12 -9.09 17.81
N ARG A 20 -20.01 -8.92 17.09
CA ARG A 20 -18.97 -9.94 16.90
C ARG A 20 -17.77 -9.75 17.81
N HIS A 21 -17.67 -8.62 18.51
CA HIS A 21 -16.55 -8.25 19.38
C HIS A 21 -15.16 -8.58 18.79
N PRO A 22 -14.83 -8.11 17.56
CA PRO A 22 -13.54 -8.45 16.96
C PRO A 22 -12.40 -7.68 17.62
N ASP A 23 -11.26 -8.34 17.88
CA ASP A 23 -10.03 -7.65 18.31
C ASP A 23 -9.33 -6.91 17.15
N LEU A 24 -9.51 -7.43 15.93
CA LEU A 24 -8.90 -6.95 14.70
C LEU A 24 -9.85 -7.15 13.52
N VAL A 25 -10.01 -6.11 12.70
CA VAL A 25 -10.64 -6.19 11.39
C VAL A 25 -9.57 -6.06 10.32
N VAL A 26 -9.61 -6.92 9.32
CA VAL A 26 -8.64 -6.96 8.23
C VAL A 26 -9.33 -6.61 6.92
N GLU A 27 -8.92 -5.51 6.29
CA GLU A 27 -9.43 -5.11 4.99
C GLU A 27 -8.62 -5.81 3.88
N VAL A 28 -9.29 -6.64 3.07
CA VAL A 28 -8.72 -7.34 1.90
C VAL A 28 -9.69 -7.26 0.72
N ALA A 29 -10.21 -6.06 0.44
CA ALA A 29 -11.28 -5.84 -0.52
C ALA A 29 -11.00 -4.68 -1.48
N HIS A 30 -11.07 -3.45 -0.98
CA HIS A 30 -10.94 -2.22 -1.76
C HIS A 30 -10.67 -1.04 -0.83
N PRO A 31 -9.86 -0.03 -1.23
CA PRO A 31 -9.63 1.17 -0.42
C PRO A 31 -10.93 1.91 -0.05
N LYS A 32 -11.99 1.74 -0.84
CA LYS A 32 -13.33 2.28 -0.57
C LYS A 32 -13.89 1.88 0.80
N ILE A 33 -13.61 0.66 1.26
CA ILE A 33 -14.05 0.20 2.59
C ILE A 33 -13.38 1.02 3.70
N ILE A 34 -12.12 1.42 3.49
CA ILE A 34 -11.38 2.25 4.44
C ILE A 34 -11.95 3.67 4.47
N HIS A 35 -12.24 4.25 3.30
CA HIS A 35 -12.89 5.56 3.19
C HIS A 35 -14.26 5.60 3.88
N GLU A 36 -15.09 4.56 3.71
CA GLU A 36 -16.48 4.56 4.18
C GLU A 36 -16.64 4.09 5.62
N SER A 37 -15.82 3.13 6.07
CA SER A 37 -16.05 2.41 7.33
C SER A 37 -14.84 2.35 8.26
N GLY A 38 -13.66 2.81 7.83
CA GLY A 38 -12.44 2.66 8.62
C GLY A 38 -12.52 3.31 10.01
N ALA A 39 -13.06 4.54 10.10
CA ALA A 39 -13.25 5.23 11.38
C ALA A 39 -14.31 4.54 12.27
N GLN A 40 -15.36 3.97 11.68
CA GLN A 40 -16.38 3.22 12.41
C GLN A 40 -15.83 1.91 12.96
N ILE A 41 -14.98 1.22 12.19
CA ILE A 41 -14.31 -0.01 12.64
C ILE A 41 -13.45 0.29 13.88
N LEU A 42 -12.71 1.40 13.87
CA LEU A 42 -11.85 1.84 14.98
C LEU A 42 -12.62 2.20 16.26
N HIS A 43 -13.95 2.29 16.23
CA HIS A 43 -14.75 2.41 17.45
C HIS A 43 -14.77 1.10 18.25
N HIS A 44 -14.57 -0.04 17.57
CA HIS A 44 -14.78 -1.37 18.14
C HIS A 44 -13.51 -2.26 18.13
N ALA A 45 -12.57 -2.02 17.21
CA ALA A 45 -11.46 -2.93 16.96
C ALA A 45 -10.22 -2.24 16.38
N ASN A 46 -9.08 -2.92 16.46
CA ASN A 46 -7.93 -2.56 15.61
C ASN A 46 -8.26 -2.80 14.13
N LEU A 47 -7.58 -2.11 13.23
CA LEU A 47 -7.80 -2.20 11.79
C LEU A 47 -6.48 -2.48 11.07
N LEU A 48 -6.41 -3.55 10.27
CA LEU A 48 -5.36 -3.77 9.28
C LEU A 48 -5.86 -3.34 7.89
N VAL A 49 -5.29 -2.24 7.39
CA VAL A 49 -5.52 -1.71 6.04
C VAL A 49 -4.71 -2.50 5.03
N GLY A 50 -5.37 -3.28 4.17
CA GLY A 50 -4.72 -4.03 3.09
C GLY A 50 -4.57 -3.26 1.79
N SER A 51 -5.29 -2.15 1.67
CA SER A 51 -5.19 -1.21 0.55
C SER A 51 -4.62 0.14 1.01
N PRO A 52 -3.30 0.27 1.21
CA PRO A 52 -2.67 1.52 1.65
C PRO A 52 -2.94 2.72 0.75
N SER A 53 -3.34 2.50 -0.51
CA SER A 53 -3.77 3.56 -1.43
C SER A 53 -4.93 4.40 -0.90
N ALA A 54 -5.75 3.89 0.03
CA ALA A 54 -6.78 4.66 0.72
C ALA A 54 -6.21 5.86 1.49
N LEU A 55 -4.99 5.73 2.03
CA LEU A 55 -4.34 6.76 2.85
C LEU A 55 -3.74 7.90 2.00
N ALA A 56 -3.80 7.80 0.67
CA ALA A 56 -3.51 8.93 -0.20
C ALA A 56 -4.59 10.02 -0.12
N ASP A 57 -5.80 9.69 0.36
CA ASP A 57 -6.82 10.69 0.68
C ASP A 57 -6.58 11.26 2.07
N GLN A 58 -6.28 12.56 2.14
CA GLN A 58 -5.94 13.23 3.41
C GLN A 58 -7.11 13.21 4.41
N THR A 59 -8.34 13.30 3.91
CA THR A 59 -9.53 13.27 4.79
C THR A 59 -9.61 11.92 5.50
N THR A 60 -9.44 10.83 4.76
CA THR A 60 -9.43 9.46 5.28
C THR A 60 -8.28 9.26 6.26
N GLU A 61 -7.06 9.66 5.91
CA GLU A 61 -5.91 9.55 6.80
C GLU A 61 -6.15 10.26 8.14
N GLN A 62 -6.66 11.49 8.10
CA GLN A 62 -6.97 12.29 9.30
C GLN A 62 -8.07 11.64 10.14
N GLN A 63 -9.17 11.21 9.52
CA GLN A 63 -10.28 10.54 10.22
C GLN A 63 -9.83 9.27 10.94
N LEU A 64 -8.98 8.46 10.31
CA LEU A 64 -8.43 7.26 10.92
C LEU A 64 -7.50 7.59 12.08
N LEU A 65 -6.64 8.60 11.93
CA LEU A 65 -5.73 9.04 12.98
C LEU A 65 -6.50 9.57 14.20
N GLU A 66 -7.54 10.36 13.98
CA GLU A 66 -8.41 10.88 15.04
C GLU A 66 -9.19 9.78 15.74
N ALA A 67 -9.83 8.87 14.98
CA ALA A 67 -10.57 7.74 15.53
C ALA A 67 -9.65 6.82 16.34
N SER A 68 -8.46 6.52 15.81
CA SER A 68 -7.44 5.71 16.50
C SER A 68 -7.04 6.31 17.85
N LYS A 69 -6.78 7.62 17.90
CA LYS A 69 -6.46 8.34 19.14
C LYS A 69 -7.62 8.38 20.11
N ARG A 70 -8.84 8.60 19.61
CA ARG A 70 -10.04 8.73 20.42
C ARG A 70 -10.42 7.41 21.10
N TRP A 71 -10.32 6.29 20.39
CA TRP A 71 -10.82 5.00 20.85
C TRP A 71 -9.72 4.03 21.30
N GLY A 72 -8.44 4.39 21.13
CA GLY A 72 -7.31 3.59 21.60
C GLY A 72 -6.96 2.39 20.70
N HIS A 73 -7.61 2.27 19.55
CA HIS A 73 -7.38 1.22 18.58
C HIS A 73 -6.34 1.61 17.54
N THR A 74 -5.53 0.64 17.12
CA THR A 74 -4.42 0.82 16.19
C THR A 74 -4.87 0.70 14.74
N VAL A 75 -4.32 1.52 13.85
CA VAL A 75 -4.40 1.33 12.40
C VAL A 75 -3.08 0.72 11.92
N PHE A 76 -3.11 -0.57 11.65
CA PHE A 76 -2.04 -1.28 10.97
C PHE A 76 -2.19 -1.11 9.45
N VAL A 77 -1.08 -1.11 8.72
CA VAL A 77 -1.06 -0.99 7.26
C VAL A 77 -0.16 -2.07 6.70
N ALA A 78 -0.70 -2.92 5.83
CA ALA A 78 0.06 -3.98 5.21
C ALA A 78 1.11 -3.38 4.23
N ARG A 79 2.39 -3.68 4.45
CA ARG A 79 3.48 -3.28 3.54
C ARG A 79 3.40 -3.91 2.15
N GLY A 80 2.67 -5.02 2.04
CA GLY A 80 2.46 -5.74 0.78
C GLY A 80 3.79 -6.05 0.09
N ALA A 81 3.93 -5.58 -1.14
CA ALA A 81 5.09 -5.89 -1.96
C ALA A 81 6.33 -4.98 -1.74
N LEU A 82 6.32 -4.11 -0.74
CA LEU A 82 7.44 -3.23 -0.46
C LEU A 82 8.57 -3.98 0.26
N TRP A 83 9.71 -4.12 -0.41
CA TRP A 83 10.97 -4.56 0.20
C TRP A 83 11.68 -3.37 0.85
N GLY A 84 12.34 -3.58 2.01
CA GLY A 84 13.13 -2.54 2.68
C GLY A 84 12.35 -1.42 3.39
N SER A 85 11.08 -1.61 3.73
CA SER A 85 10.27 -0.57 4.39
C SER A 85 10.86 -0.06 5.72
N GLU A 86 11.47 -0.96 6.51
CA GLU A 86 12.14 -0.59 7.76
C GLU A 86 13.40 0.25 7.51
N ASP A 87 14.20 -0.10 6.51
CA ASP A 87 15.40 0.65 6.15
C ASP A 87 15.05 2.05 5.63
N ILE A 88 14.00 2.16 4.81
CA ILE A 88 13.44 3.44 4.37
C ILE A 88 13.01 4.27 5.58
N SER A 89 12.24 3.67 6.51
CA SER A 89 11.74 4.37 7.70
C SER A 89 12.86 4.87 8.61
N ARG A 90 13.90 4.06 8.80
CA ARG A 90 15.07 4.43 9.62
C ARG A 90 15.90 5.53 8.95
N LEU A 91 16.08 5.46 7.64
CA LEU A 91 16.79 6.47 6.87
C LEU A 91 16.03 7.81 6.88
N ASP A 92 14.71 7.79 6.71
CA ASP A 92 13.83 8.95 6.79
C ASP A 92 13.91 9.60 8.17
N ALA A 93 13.75 8.81 9.24
CA ALA A 93 13.82 9.30 10.62
C ALA A 93 15.19 9.90 10.99
N ALA A 94 16.27 9.45 10.34
CA ALA A 94 17.61 10.00 10.49
C ALA A 94 17.85 11.27 9.66
N GLY A 95 16.86 11.74 8.88
CA GLY A 95 16.99 12.87 7.95
C GLY A 95 17.86 12.55 6.73
N GLY A 96 18.10 11.27 6.46
CA GLY A 96 18.97 10.79 5.40
C GLY A 96 18.28 10.49 4.08
N LEU A 97 16.96 10.67 3.98
CA LEU A 97 16.18 10.40 2.77
C LEU A 97 15.88 11.70 2.02
N GLN A 98 16.37 11.80 0.79
CA GLN A 98 16.20 12.97 -0.07
C GLN A 98 15.18 12.74 -1.20
N SER A 99 15.11 11.51 -1.72
CA SER A 99 14.16 11.10 -2.74
C SER A 99 13.84 9.62 -2.64
N LEU A 100 12.62 9.25 -3.03
CA LEU A 100 12.18 7.86 -3.13
C LEU A 100 11.30 7.72 -4.38
N ARG A 101 11.68 6.79 -5.26
CA ARG A 101 10.96 6.41 -6.47
C ARG A 101 10.63 4.93 -6.40
N VAL A 102 9.39 4.58 -6.73
CA VAL A 102 8.93 3.20 -6.83
C VAL A 102 8.37 2.97 -8.23
N THR A 103 8.99 2.08 -8.98
CA THR A 103 8.53 1.68 -10.31
C THR A 103 7.89 0.30 -10.22
N MET A 104 6.66 0.17 -10.71
CA MET A 104 6.01 -1.12 -10.90
C MET A 104 5.88 -1.38 -12.41
N ALA A 105 6.45 -2.49 -12.87
CA ALA A 105 6.26 -2.98 -14.23
C ALA A 105 5.50 -4.31 -14.23
N THR A 106 4.55 -4.45 -15.14
CA THR A 106 3.82 -5.71 -15.40
C THR A 106 3.23 -5.71 -16.81
N HIS A 107 2.70 -6.84 -17.25
CA HIS A 107 1.89 -6.92 -18.46
C HIS A 107 0.74 -5.90 -18.41
N PRO A 108 0.37 -5.24 -19.52
CA PRO A 108 -0.76 -4.32 -19.58
C PRO A 108 -2.07 -4.88 -18.96
N ASP A 109 -2.33 -6.17 -19.16
CA ASP A 109 -3.52 -6.87 -18.64
C ASP A 109 -3.59 -6.95 -17.11
N GLY A 110 -2.46 -6.73 -16.42
CA GLY A 110 -2.36 -6.71 -14.96
C GLY A 110 -2.84 -5.39 -14.33
N PHE A 111 -3.08 -4.34 -15.11
CA PHE A 111 -3.53 -3.06 -14.59
C PHE A 111 -5.04 -2.97 -14.40
N ARG A 112 -5.46 -2.29 -13.34
CA ARG A 112 -6.85 -1.89 -13.06
C ARG A 112 -6.86 -0.38 -12.89
N LEU A 113 -6.75 0.31 -14.03
CA LEU A 113 -6.68 1.76 -14.10
C LEU A 113 -8.09 2.34 -14.13
N GLU A 114 -8.22 3.53 -13.55
CA GLU A 114 -9.47 4.26 -13.39
C GLU A 114 -9.29 5.71 -13.87
N GLY A 115 -10.42 6.39 -14.09
CA GLY A 115 -10.43 7.79 -14.51
C GLY A 115 -9.67 8.03 -15.82
N PRO A 116 -8.95 9.17 -15.95
CA PRO A 116 -8.18 9.50 -17.15
C PRO A 116 -7.12 8.46 -17.53
N LEU A 117 -6.58 7.74 -16.54
CA LEU A 117 -5.52 6.76 -16.77
C LEU A 117 -6.05 5.45 -17.41
N ALA A 118 -7.35 5.19 -17.31
CA ALA A 118 -7.98 4.05 -17.98
C ALA A 118 -7.93 4.13 -19.51
N ALA A 119 -7.78 5.34 -20.07
CA ALA A 119 -7.63 5.56 -21.50
C ALA A 119 -6.16 5.45 -21.98
N ALA A 120 -5.20 5.28 -21.06
CA ALA A 120 -3.80 5.13 -21.44
C ALA A 120 -3.59 3.83 -22.20
N HIS A 121 -3.01 3.93 -23.40
CA HIS A 121 -2.70 2.77 -24.24
C HIS A 121 -1.19 2.50 -24.21
N SER A 122 -0.82 1.22 -24.12
CA SER A 122 0.57 0.82 -24.36
C SER A 122 0.82 0.88 -25.87
N SER A 123 1.59 1.85 -26.32
CA SER A 123 1.91 2.06 -27.74
C SER A 123 3.14 1.29 -28.22
N GLY A 124 3.83 0.57 -27.32
CA GLY A 124 5.06 -0.15 -27.62
C GLY A 124 5.34 -1.32 -26.66
N PRO A 125 6.49 -1.99 -26.83
CA PRO A 125 6.89 -3.15 -26.01
C PRO A 125 7.00 -2.81 -24.53
N ARG A 126 7.39 -1.57 -24.21
CA ARG A 126 7.48 -1.04 -22.85
C ARG A 126 7.04 0.42 -22.85
N THR A 127 6.03 0.75 -22.06
CA THR A 127 5.38 2.08 -22.03
C THR A 127 5.20 2.56 -20.60
N VAL A 128 5.65 3.78 -20.30
CA VAL A 128 5.32 4.44 -19.02
C VAL A 128 3.89 4.96 -19.10
N LEU A 129 3.00 4.44 -18.26
CA LEU A 129 1.61 4.84 -18.18
C LEU A 129 1.43 6.05 -17.24
N TYR A 130 2.22 6.10 -16.19
CA TYR A 130 2.18 7.15 -15.18
C TYR A 130 3.57 7.38 -14.60
N GLU A 131 3.93 8.65 -14.36
CA GLU A 131 5.08 9.04 -13.55
C GLU A 131 4.74 10.33 -12.79
N GLY A 132 4.80 10.29 -11.46
CA GLY A 132 4.46 11.45 -10.63
C GLY A 132 4.26 11.10 -9.16
N PRO A 133 3.78 12.05 -8.34
CA PRO A 133 3.50 11.84 -6.93
C PRO A 133 2.54 10.68 -6.69
N VAL A 134 2.84 9.81 -5.72
CA VAL A 134 1.97 8.68 -5.36
C VAL A 134 0.55 9.14 -5.02
N ARG A 135 0.37 10.34 -4.44
CA ARG A 135 -0.96 10.92 -4.16
C ARG A 135 -1.84 10.97 -5.40
N GLY A 136 -1.29 11.39 -6.53
CA GLY A 136 -2.03 11.50 -7.80
C GLY A 136 -2.30 10.13 -8.43
N LEU A 137 -1.45 9.14 -8.15
CA LEU A 137 -1.59 7.79 -8.70
C LEU A 137 -2.67 6.97 -8.00
N CYS A 138 -2.74 7.04 -6.67
CA CYS A 138 -3.64 6.19 -5.88
C CYS A 138 -5.12 6.19 -6.33
N PRO A 139 -5.77 7.33 -6.64
CA PRO A 139 -7.15 7.32 -7.14
C PRO A 139 -7.28 6.79 -8.58
N LEU A 140 -6.19 6.79 -9.36
CA LEU A 140 -6.17 6.35 -10.77
C LEU A 140 -5.81 4.87 -10.93
N ALA A 141 -5.14 4.28 -9.95
CA ALA A 141 -4.75 2.87 -9.96
C ALA A 141 -4.75 2.29 -8.53
N PRO A 142 -5.90 2.29 -7.83
CA PRO A 142 -5.98 1.99 -6.40
C PRO A 142 -5.46 0.58 -6.05
N ARG A 143 -5.61 -0.36 -6.97
CA ARG A 143 -5.18 -1.76 -6.78
C ARG A 143 -3.72 -2.00 -7.13
N ASN A 144 -3.14 -1.18 -8.00
CA ASN A 144 -1.75 -1.32 -8.45
C ASN A 144 -0.77 -0.43 -7.66
N SER A 145 -1.27 0.56 -6.91
CA SER A 145 -0.44 1.54 -6.20
C SER A 145 -0.13 1.20 -4.74
N ASN A 146 -0.65 0.09 -4.20
CA ASN A 146 -0.50 -0.28 -2.78
C ASN A 146 0.97 -0.32 -2.31
N THR A 147 1.89 -0.86 -3.12
CA THR A 147 3.34 -0.88 -2.80
C THR A 147 3.94 0.53 -2.71
N MET A 148 3.50 1.42 -3.59
CA MET A 148 3.98 2.81 -3.64
C MET A 148 3.40 3.63 -2.49
N ALA A 149 2.14 3.37 -2.13
CA ALA A 149 1.50 3.94 -0.96
C ALA A 149 2.17 3.46 0.35
N ALA A 150 2.53 2.18 0.44
CA ALA A 150 3.33 1.67 1.56
C ALA A 150 4.71 2.38 1.65
N ALA A 151 5.34 2.67 0.50
CA ALA A 151 6.60 3.41 0.46
C ALA A 151 6.44 4.87 0.91
N ALA A 152 5.35 5.52 0.52
CA ALA A 152 5.00 6.85 1.00
C ALA A 152 4.81 6.90 2.53
N LEU A 153 4.18 5.87 3.11
CA LEU A 153 4.02 5.75 4.56
C LEU A 153 5.33 5.42 5.28
N ALA A 154 6.22 4.66 4.64
CA ALA A 154 7.56 4.37 5.16
C ALA A 154 8.50 5.58 5.09
N ALA A 155 8.18 6.61 4.32
CA ALA A 155 8.96 7.83 4.17
C ALA A 155 8.17 9.09 4.57
N PRO A 156 7.80 9.28 5.85
CA PRO A 156 6.99 10.43 6.29
C PRO A 156 7.54 11.80 5.87
N SER A 157 8.87 11.97 5.77
CA SER A 157 9.47 13.22 5.30
C SER A 157 9.24 13.50 3.82
N LEU A 158 8.80 12.52 3.03
CA LEU A 158 8.39 12.70 1.63
C LEU A 158 6.88 12.60 1.46
N GLY A 159 6.27 11.60 2.11
CA GLY A 159 4.85 11.30 2.04
C GLY A 159 4.35 11.03 0.63
N PHE A 160 3.03 11.02 0.47
CA PHE A 160 2.38 10.75 -0.82
C PHE A 160 2.67 11.82 -1.89
N ASP A 161 3.05 13.03 -1.47
CA ASP A 161 3.28 14.17 -2.37
C ASP A 161 4.68 14.18 -3.01
N ARG A 162 5.69 13.60 -2.34
CA ARG A 162 7.07 13.63 -2.85
C ARG A 162 7.66 12.26 -3.17
N VAL A 163 7.05 11.17 -2.71
CA VAL A 163 7.38 9.85 -3.25
C VAL A 163 6.85 9.76 -4.67
N ILE A 164 7.72 9.33 -5.60
CA ILE A 164 7.39 9.21 -7.02
C ILE A 164 6.98 7.78 -7.36
N GLY A 165 5.77 7.60 -7.84
CA GLY A 165 5.26 6.33 -8.36
C GLY A 165 5.34 6.29 -9.87
N VAL A 166 5.78 5.15 -10.43
CA VAL A 166 5.87 4.96 -11.88
C VAL A 166 5.21 3.64 -12.27
N LEU A 167 4.22 3.70 -13.15
CA LEU A 167 3.58 2.50 -13.71
C LEU A 167 4.10 2.26 -15.12
N VAL A 168 4.58 1.04 -15.36
CA VAL A 168 5.13 0.62 -16.64
C VAL A 168 4.37 -0.59 -17.17
N ALA A 169 3.74 -0.42 -18.32
CA ALA A 169 3.26 -1.53 -19.13
C ALA A 169 4.42 -2.15 -19.89
N ASP A 170 4.64 -3.44 -19.71
CA ASP A 170 5.72 -4.18 -20.37
C ASP A 170 5.20 -5.51 -20.91
N LEU A 171 5.17 -5.63 -22.24
CA LEU A 171 4.67 -6.82 -22.94
C LEU A 171 5.59 -8.03 -22.79
N SER A 172 6.84 -7.85 -22.35
CA SER A 172 7.76 -8.96 -22.09
C SER A 172 7.51 -9.66 -20.76
N LEU A 173 6.79 -9.03 -19.83
CA LEU A 173 6.52 -9.56 -18.50
C LEU A 173 5.26 -10.43 -18.51
N THR A 174 5.36 -11.66 -19.03
CA THR A 174 4.19 -12.52 -19.25
C THR A 174 3.61 -13.15 -17.98
N ASP A 175 4.44 -13.33 -16.95
CA ASP A 175 4.14 -14.14 -15.76
C ASP A 175 4.79 -13.60 -14.48
N MET A 176 5.11 -12.30 -14.45
CA MET A 176 5.74 -11.68 -13.29
C MET A 176 5.47 -10.19 -13.20
N HIS A 177 5.55 -9.67 -11.99
CA HIS A 177 5.58 -8.25 -11.69
C HIS A 177 6.98 -7.87 -11.23
N VAL A 178 7.49 -6.76 -11.75
CA VAL A 178 8.76 -6.18 -11.31
C VAL A 178 8.47 -4.94 -10.48
N VAL A 179 9.14 -4.82 -9.34
CA VAL A 179 9.13 -3.62 -8.52
C VAL A 179 10.56 -3.17 -8.29
N ASP A 180 10.88 -1.97 -8.77
CA ASP A 180 12.13 -1.28 -8.46
C ASP A 180 11.86 -0.21 -7.41
N VAL A 181 12.76 -0.13 -6.41
CA VAL A 181 12.77 0.94 -5.42
C VAL A 181 14.12 1.61 -5.46
N GLU A 182 14.09 2.91 -5.72
CA GLU A 182 15.26 3.76 -5.84
C GLU A 182 15.18 4.87 -4.81
N LEU A 183 16.22 5.02 -4.00
CA LEU A 183 16.32 6.11 -3.04
C LEU A 183 17.69 6.76 -3.07
N LEU A 184 17.70 8.04 -2.73
CA LEU A 184 18.91 8.85 -2.58
C LEU A 184 18.88 9.55 -1.23
N GLY A 185 20.06 9.68 -0.64
CA GLY A 185 20.31 10.58 0.49
C GLY A 185 20.85 11.94 0.06
N PRO A 186 21.03 12.86 1.02
CA PRO A 186 21.62 14.17 0.73
C PRO A 186 23.05 14.01 0.21
N PRO A 187 23.53 14.95 -0.62
CA PRO A 187 24.90 14.92 -1.11
C PRO A 187 25.88 15.04 0.06
N GLY A 188 26.84 14.12 0.12
CA GLY A 188 27.91 14.17 1.10
C GLY A 188 28.99 15.20 0.76
N PRO A 189 30.05 15.31 1.57
CA PRO A 189 31.14 16.29 1.35
C PRO A 189 31.84 16.19 0.00
N SER A 190 31.83 15.00 -0.62
CA SER A 190 32.39 14.76 -1.97
C SER A 190 31.41 15.04 -3.11
N GLY A 191 30.20 15.51 -2.80
CA GLY A 191 29.10 15.70 -3.76
C GLY A 191 28.37 14.41 -4.15
N ARG A 192 28.82 13.23 -3.70
CA ARG A 192 28.13 11.95 -3.94
C ARG A 192 27.07 11.71 -2.88
N SER A 193 25.88 11.30 -3.31
CA SER A 193 24.81 10.86 -2.41
C SER A 193 24.93 9.37 -2.08
N PHE A 194 24.49 9.00 -0.88
CA PHE A 194 24.09 7.62 -0.61
C PHE A 194 22.95 7.24 -1.57
N ALA A 195 22.99 6.02 -2.10
CA ALA A 195 21.99 5.53 -3.05
C ALA A 195 21.71 4.06 -2.80
N VAL A 196 20.45 3.67 -2.90
CA VAL A 196 20.02 2.27 -2.89
C VAL A 196 19.11 2.04 -4.08
N HIS A 197 19.34 0.93 -4.76
CA HIS A 197 18.48 0.39 -5.80
C HIS A 197 18.14 -1.04 -5.43
N THR A 198 16.86 -1.35 -5.26
CA THR A 198 16.39 -2.73 -5.09
C THR A 198 15.58 -3.14 -6.30
N HIS A 199 15.87 -4.31 -6.85
CA HIS A 199 15.10 -4.92 -7.92
C HIS A 199 14.39 -6.16 -7.37
N ARG A 200 13.07 -6.21 -7.54
CA ARG A 200 12.27 -7.34 -7.08
C ARG A 200 11.42 -7.90 -8.21
N GLU A 201 11.60 -9.18 -8.49
CA GLU A 201 10.75 -9.96 -9.40
C GLU A 201 9.76 -10.79 -8.57
N ASN A 202 8.48 -10.76 -8.93
CA ASN A 202 7.43 -11.47 -8.24
C ASN A 202 6.56 -12.24 -9.23
N PRO A 203 6.66 -13.58 -9.29
CA PRO A 203 5.83 -14.39 -10.17
C PRO A 203 4.33 -14.13 -9.97
N ALA A 204 3.61 -14.00 -11.07
CA ALA A 204 2.19 -13.68 -11.12
C ALA A 204 1.50 -14.44 -12.26
N GLN A 205 0.26 -14.86 -12.04
CA GLN A 205 -0.54 -15.42 -13.13
C GLN A 205 -0.85 -14.31 -14.16
N PRO A 206 -0.96 -14.65 -15.46
CA PRO A 206 -1.32 -13.67 -16.49
C PRO A 206 -2.57 -12.87 -16.11
N GLY A 207 -2.48 -11.54 -16.18
CA GLY A 207 -3.57 -10.61 -15.86
C GLY A 207 -3.88 -10.45 -14.37
N ALA A 208 -3.13 -11.10 -13.47
CA ALA A 208 -3.27 -10.92 -12.03
C ALA A 208 -2.78 -9.53 -11.61
N VAL A 209 -3.46 -8.93 -10.63
CA VAL A 209 -3.05 -7.63 -10.05
C VAL A 209 -1.97 -7.82 -8.97
N THR A 210 -1.91 -9.01 -8.37
CA THR A 210 -1.07 -9.31 -7.22
C THR A 210 -0.28 -10.60 -7.48
N GLY A 211 1.05 -10.53 -7.31
CA GLY A 211 1.92 -11.71 -7.38
C GLY A 211 1.88 -12.56 -6.11
N SER A 212 2.30 -13.81 -6.22
CA SER A 212 2.14 -14.83 -5.17
C SER A 212 2.82 -14.46 -3.84
N ALA A 213 4.00 -13.86 -3.87
CA ALA A 213 4.73 -13.50 -2.65
C ALA A 213 4.08 -12.36 -1.85
N THR A 214 3.14 -11.61 -2.44
CA THR A 214 2.38 -10.58 -1.72
C THR A 214 1.41 -11.20 -0.71
N VAL A 215 0.90 -12.42 -0.98
CA VAL A 215 0.03 -13.14 -0.03
C VAL A 215 0.81 -13.48 1.24
N THR A 216 2.03 -14.01 1.09
CA THR A 216 2.90 -14.30 2.23
C THR A 216 3.27 -13.03 2.99
N ALA A 217 3.60 -11.95 2.30
CA ALA A 217 3.89 -10.67 2.95
C ALA A 217 2.69 -10.15 3.75
N PHE A 218 1.48 -10.23 3.19
CA PHE A 218 0.25 -9.85 3.88
C PHE A 218 0.00 -10.70 5.14
N TRP A 219 0.23 -12.01 5.05
CA TRP A 219 0.15 -12.91 6.20
C TRP A 219 1.13 -12.49 7.32
N HIS A 220 2.35 -12.08 6.98
CA HIS A 220 3.30 -11.56 7.96
C HIS A 220 2.87 -10.24 8.59
N SER A 221 2.26 -9.32 7.82
CA SER A 221 1.64 -8.12 8.39
C SER A 221 0.56 -8.47 9.42
N LEU A 222 -0.28 -9.46 9.12
CA LEU A 222 -1.30 -9.95 10.05
C LEU A 222 -0.69 -10.54 11.33
N LEU A 223 0.34 -11.39 11.20
CA LEU A 223 1.07 -11.91 12.37
C LEU A 223 1.72 -10.79 13.19
N GLY A 224 2.24 -9.76 12.51
CA GLY A 224 2.78 -8.55 13.15
C GLY A 224 1.73 -7.83 14.00
N CYS A 225 0.49 -7.71 13.51
CA CYS A 225 -0.62 -7.12 14.29
C CYS A 225 -0.86 -7.87 15.60
N CYS A 226 -0.71 -9.19 15.62
CA CYS A 226 -0.89 -10.01 16.82
C CYS A 226 0.27 -9.89 17.83
N GLN A 227 1.44 -9.45 17.38
CA GLN A 227 2.65 -9.33 18.22
C GLN A 227 2.91 -7.91 18.71
N LEU A 228 2.40 -6.91 17.98
CA LEU A 228 2.53 -5.51 18.34
C LEU A 228 1.54 -5.15 19.44
N SER A 229 2.02 -4.42 20.45
CA SER A 229 1.14 -3.80 21.43
C SER A 229 0.26 -2.76 20.72
N SER A 230 -1.05 -2.78 21.02
CA SER A 230 -1.95 -1.76 20.49
C SER A 230 -1.47 -0.39 20.94
N ARG A 231 -1.21 0.49 19.97
CA ARG A 231 -0.82 1.87 20.20
C ARG A 231 -1.56 2.76 19.20
N PRO A 232 -2.16 3.88 19.65
CA PRO A 232 -2.85 4.78 18.76
C PRO A 232 -1.92 5.35 17.69
N GLY A 233 -2.40 5.38 16.44
CA GLY A 233 -1.64 5.81 15.28
C GLY A 233 -1.79 4.88 14.08
N ILE A 234 -1.14 5.29 12.99
CA ILE A 234 -1.04 4.53 11.75
C ILE A 234 0.37 3.92 11.69
N HIS A 235 0.45 2.60 11.52
CA HIS A 235 1.70 1.86 11.56
C HIS A 235 1.80 0.86 10.42
N LEU A 236 2.86 0.98 9.62
CA LEU A 236 3.20 -0.01 8.62
C LEU A 236 3.70 -1.29 9.31
N CYS A 237 3.23 -2.46 8.86
CA CYS A 237 3.60 -3.79 9.34
C CYS A 237 3.77 -4.78 8.19
#